data_AF-A0A4R1QB01-F1
#
_entry.id   AF-A0A4R1QB01-F1
#
_cell.length_a   1.000
_cell.length_b   1.000
_cell.length_c   1.000
_cell.angle_alpha   90.00
_cell.angle_beta   90.00
_cell.angle_gamma   90.00
#
_symmetry.space_group_name_H-M   'P 1'
#
loop_
_entity.id
_entity.type
_entity.pdbx_description
1 polymer ?
#
loop_
_entity_poly.entity_id
_entity_poly.type
_entity_poly.pdbx_seq_one_letter_code
_entity_poly.pdbx_strand_id
1 'polypeptide(L)' 'MRTTSLRTSMFYFIMGTLFTYLAIESAREEMWSFPTVLLMIIATLDFGAALRILALNFTNKKTSRR' A
#
# COMPACT_ATOMS: atom_id res chain seq x y z
N MET A 1 20.75 6.82 15.40
CA MET A 1 20.68 5.43 14.88
C MET A 1 19.44 5.31 14.01
N ARG A 2 19.58 5.30 12.68
CA ARG A 2 18.47 5.18 11.72
C ARG A 2 18.09 3.70 11.61
N THR A 3 17.15 3.27 12.43
CA THR A 3 16.56 1.92 12.39
C THR A 3 15.60 1.78 11.21
N THR A 4 16.07 2.05 10.00
CA THR A 4 15.34 1.68 8.77
C THR A 4 15.55 0.18 8.57
N SER A 5 14.92 -0.61 9.43
CA SER A 5 14.81 -2.05 9.27
C SER A 5 13.82 -2.28 8.13
N LEU A 6 14.29 -2.81 7.00
CA LEU A 6 13.47 -3.27 5.88
C LEU A 6 12.25 -4.11 6.33
N ARG A 7 12.35 -4.78 7.48
CA ARG A 7 11.24 -5.49 8.13
C ARG A 7 10.06 -4.59 8.45
N THR A 8 10.27 -3.39 8.96
CA THR A 8 9.17 -2.48 9.35
C THR A 8 8.37 -2.06 8.12
N SER A 9 9.02 -1.71 7.00
CA SER A 9 8.33 -1.42 5.74
C SER A 9 7.57 -2.63 5.18
N MET A 10 8.09 -3.84 5.35
CA MET A 10 7.39 -5.06 4.92
C MET A 10 6.16 -5.35 5.77
N PHE A 11 6.23 -5.10 7.09
CA PHE A 11 5.06 -5.16 7.97
C PHE A 11 3.98 -4.16 7.57
N TYR A 12 4.34 -2.90 7.29
CA TYR A 12 3.39 -1.90 6.79
C TYR A 12 2.77 -2.30 5.45
N PHE A 13 3.57 -2.88 4.54
CA PHE A 13 3.07 -3.35 3.23
C PHE A 13 2.08 -4.51 3.35
N ILE A 14 2.37 -5.49 4.22
CA ILE A 14 1.48 -6.62 4.49
C ILE A 14 0.19 -6.14 5.16
N MET A 15 0.30 -5.26 6.16
CA MET A 15 -0.87 -4.69 6.84
C MET A 15 -1.75 -3.88 5.88
N GLY A 16 -1.15 -3.04 5.03
CA GLY A 16 -1.90 -2.28 4.01
C GLY A 16 -2.61 -3.17 2.98
N THR A 17 -1.98 -4.29 2.58
CA THR A 17 -2.61 -5.28 1.70
C THR A 17 -3.81 -5.95 2.37
N LEU A 18 -3.67 -6.31 3.65
CA LEU A 18 -4.75 -6.93 4.43
C LEU A 18 -5.93 -5.98 4.62
N PHE A 19 -5.64 -4.70 4.94
CA PHE A 19 -6.68 -3.66 5.02
C PHE A 19 -7.37 -3.41 3.68
N THR A 20 -6.63 -3.50 2.57
CA THR A 20 -7.22 -3.40 1.22
C THR A 20 -8.18 -4.55 0.93
N TYR A 21 -7.84 -5.78 1.32
CA TYR A 21 -8.74 -6.93 1.16
C TYR A 21 -10.04 -6.73 1.96
N LEU A 22 -9.93 -6.32 3.23
CA LEU A 22 -11.08 -6.03 4.10
C LEU A 22 -11.93 -4.86 3.56
N ALA A 23 -11.31 -3.86 2.93
CA ALA A 23 -11.99 -2.74 2.28
C ALA A 23 -12.87 -3.22 1.12
N ILE A 24 -12.33 -4.08 0.25
CA ILE A 24 -13.04 -4.61 -0.92
C ILE A 24 -14.21 -5.49 -0.48
N GLU A 25 -14.02 -6.30 0.56
CA GLU A 25 -15.07 -7.14 1.12
C GLU A 25 -16.20 -6.30 1.75
N SER A 26 -15.86 -5.26 2.52
CA SER A 26 -16.85 -4.34 3.10
C SER A 26 -17.55 -3.48 2.03
N ALA A 27 -16.86 -3.10 0.96
CA ALA A 27 -17.44 -2.34 -0.15
C ALA A 27 -18.43 -3.17 -0.99
N ARG A 28 -18.31 -4.50 -0.96
CA ARG A 28 -19.27 -5.39 -1.64
C ARG A 28 -20.63 -5.39 -0.95
N GLU A 29 -20.65 -5.24 0.37
CA GLU A 29 -21.87 -5.17 1.18
C GLU A 29 -22.47 -3.75 1.15
N GLU A 30 -21.70 -2.74 1.56
CA GLU A 30 -22.14 -1.34 1.59
C GLU A 30 -21.01 -0.37 1.25
N MET A 31 -21.01 0.15 0.02
CA MET A 31 -20.01 1.10 -0.46
C MET A 31 -19.99 2.43 0.31
N TRP A 32 -21.15 2.87 0.80
CA TRP A 32 -21.34 4.19 1.44
C TRP A 32 -21.26 4.15 2.98
N SER A 33 -20.90 3.01 3.56
CA SER A 33 -20.73 2.89 5.01
C SER A 33 -19.46 3.61 5.47
N PHE A 34 -19.52 4.30 6.63
CA PHE A 34 -18.38 4.99 7.22
C PHE A 34 -17.09 4.14 7.31
N PRO A 35 -17.12 2.87 7.81
CA PRO A 35 -15.93 2.02 7.83
C PRO A 35 -15.39 1.70 6.43
N THR A 36 -16.26 1.54 5.43
CA THR A 36 -15.85 1.27 4.05
C THR A 36 -15.10 2.46 3.43
N VAL A 37 -15.58 3.68 3.66
CA VAL A 37 -14.91 4.90 3.18
C VAL A 37 -13.55 5.08 3.87
N LEU A 38 -13.47 4.82 5.18
CA LEU A 38 -12.21 4.88 5.91
C LEU A 38 -11.21 3.84 5.39
N LEU A 39 -11.66 2.61 5.15
CA LEU A 39 -10.85 1.55 4.55
C LEU A 39 -10.41 1.88 3.12
N MET A 40 -11.26 2.49 2.30
CA MET A 40 -10.90 2.97 0.95
C MET A 40 -9.81 4.04 0.99
N ILE A 41 -9.87 5.00 1.93
CA ILE A 41 -8.83 6.04 2.08
C ILE A 41 -7.50 5.39 2.46
N ILE A 42 -7.50 4.50 3.45
CA ILE A 42 -6.29 3.78 3.90
C ILE A 42 -5.72 2.95 2.74
N ALA A 43 -6.55 2.16 2.07
CA ALA A 43 -6.15 1.35 0.91
C ALA A 43 -5.56 2.21 -0.22
N THR A 44 -6.11 3.41 -0.46
CA THR A 44 -5.60 4.35 -1.48
C THR A 44 -4.21 4.89 -1.10
N LEU A 45 -3.99 5.21 0.18
CA LEU A 45 -2.68 5.64 0.68
C LEU A 45 -1.65 4.49 0.57
N ASP A 46 -2.04 3.27 0.92
CA ASP A 46 -1.20 2.07 0.78
C ASP A 46 -0.87 1.77 -0.70
N PHE A 47 -1.84 1.86 -1.61
CA PHE A 47 -1.62 1.73 -3.05
C PHE A 47 -0.71 2.82 -3.61
N GLY A 48 -0.84 4.06 -3.14
CA GLY A 48 0.04 5.16 -3.50
C GLY A 48 1.49 4.92 -3.06
N ALA A 49 1.69 4.38 -1.85
CA ALA A 49 3.00 3.98 -1.35
C ALA A 49 3.58 2.81 -2.17
N ALA A 50 2.76 1.80 -2.49
CA ALA A 50 3.15 0.69 -3.35
C ALA A 50 3.54 1.16 -4.75
N LEU A 51 2.73 2.04 -5.37
CA LEU A 51 3.01 2.66 -6.67
C LEU A 51 4.31 3.46 -6.65
N ARG A 52 4.60 4.18 -5.56
CA ARG A 52 5.87 4.91 -5.40
C ARG A 52 7.07 3.96 -5.36
N ILE A 53 6.99 2.85 -4.62
CA ILE A 53 8.05 1.83 -4.55
C ILE A 53 8.21 1.14 -5.90
N LEU A 54 7.10 0.81 -6.57
CA LEU A 54 7.07 0.23 -7.90
C LEU A 54 7.72 1.17 -8.93
N ALA A 55 7.37 2.46 -8.91
CA ALA A 55 7.94 3.49 -9.77
C ALA A 55 9.45 3.69 -9.55
N LEU A 56 9.92 3.65 -8.29
CA LEU A 56 11.35 3.67 -7.96
C LEU A 56 12.08 2.44 -8.52
N ASN A 57 11.48 1.25 -8.42
CA ASN A 57 12.03 0.02 -9.00
C ASN A 57 12.04 0.04 -10.54
N PHE A 58 11.05 0.65 -11.19
CA PHE A 58 11.06 0.86 -12.65
C PHE A 58 12.14 1.85 -13.09
N THR A 59 12.39 2.91 -12.32
CA THR A 59 13.49 3.85 -12.58
C THR A 59 14.86 3.19 -12.45
N ASN A 60 15.07 2.30 -11.47
CA ASN A 60 16.36 1.63 -11.27
C ASN A 60 16.75 0.67 -12.40
N LYS A 61 15.82 0.23 -13.24
CA LYS A 61 16.16 -0.53 -14.47
C LYS A 61 16.81 0.32 -15.57
N LYS A 62 16.71 1.66 -15.52
CA LYS A 62 17.40 2.54 -16.50
C LYS A 62 18.86 2.84 -16.14
N THR A 63 19.26 2.68 -14.88
CA THR A 63 20.63 3.01 -14.43
C THR A 63 21.56 1.79 -14.36
N SER A 64 21.05 0.55 -14.31
CA SER A 64 21.88 -0.67 -14.37
C SER A 64 22.18 -1.17 -15.79
N ARG A 65 22.23 -0.26 -16.78
CA ARG A 65 22.72 -0.50 -18.14
C ARG A 65 23.52 0.70 -18.68
N ARG A 66 24.28 1.38 -17.81
CA ARG A 66 25.33 2.31 -18.22
C ARG A 66 26.59 2.07 -17.41
#